data_AF-A0A378L9K9-F1
#
_entry.id   AF-A0A378L9K9-F1
#
_cell.length_a   1.000
_cell.length_b   1.000
_cell.length_c   1.000
_cell.angle_alpha   90.00
_cell.angle_beta   90.00
_cell.angle_gamma   90.00
#
_symmetry.space_group_name_H-M   'P 1'
#
loop_
_entity.id
_entity.type
_entity.pdbx_description
1 polymer ?
#
loop_
_entity_poly.entity_id
_entity_poly.type
_entity_poly.pdbx_seq_one_letter_code
_entity_poly.pdbx_strand_id
1 'polypeptide(L)'
;MKPNQTLKNRGALSNPDGRFEPQTREYFADGWDMEEDILPHLETFLFPEHSKSVISRNDSPDLGFEQSINPYRGCEHGCIYCYARPSHSYVNLSPGIDFETKIFYKVDAARLLEKEINRSSYTCKPIVLGANTDPYQPVEAKLEITRDLLKVLANHNHPVIIITKNALIERDLDILSDMAKLNLAKVAVSITSLSTDLKRIMEPRTTAPSGRLRIIKRLTENGIPTRVLVAPIIPMINDLEMEKIMQAAAHAGARHANYVLIRLPHEVKELFKEWLAQHFPERAEHVMSLIRQMRGGKEYDARFGTRMRGEGEYANLLKARFQLACKRFQLNIEPSPSLEIDKFYKKENLSFKQLSLWEEAW
;
A
#
# COMPACT_ATOMS: atom_id res chain seq x y z
N MET A 1 18.44 12.18 13.22
CA MET A 1 18.93 12.48 11.86
C MET A 1 19.82 13.69 11.96
N LYS A 2 21.01 13.68 11.36
CA LYS A 2 21.92 14.84 11.41
C LYS A 2 21.46 15.92 10.42
N PRO A 3 21.65 17.22 10.71
CA PRO A 3 21.22 18.32 9.84
C PRO A 3 21.73 18.22 8.38
N ASN A 4 22.95 17.72 8.16
CA ASN A 4 23.60 17.65 6.82
C ASN A 4 23.45 16.31 6.14
N GLN A 5 22.50 15.50 6.61
CA GLN A 5 22.19 14.24 5.97
C GLN A 5 21.35 14.49 4.70
N THR A 6 21.87 14.10 3.54
CA THR A 6 21.12 14.22 2.29
C THR A 6 19.86 13.32 2.27
N LEU A 7 18.70 13.94 2.05
CA LEU A 7 17.39 13.28 1.96
C LEU A 7 16.97 12.97 0.51
N LYS A 8 17.94 12.84 -0.39
CA LYS A 8 17.65 12.49 -1.79
C LYS A 8 16.88 11.16 -1.86
N ASN A 9 15.80 11.14 -2.63
CA ASN A 9 14.89 9.99 -2.78
C ASN A 9 14.17 9.57 -1.49
N ARG A 10 14.04 10.50 -0.53
CA ARG A 10 13.24 10.34 0.69
C ARG A 10 12.02 11.26 0.63
N GLY A 11 10.92 10.84 1.26
CA GLY A 11 9.67 11.58 1.20
C GLY A 11 9.35 12.37 2.46
N ALA A 12 9.73 11.85 3.63
CA ALA A 12 9.73 12.65 4.86
C ALA A 12 10.90 13.63 4.84
N LEU A 13 10.66 14.84 5.38
CA LEU A 13 11.69 15.88 5.53
C LEU A 13 12.31 15.87 6.94
N SER A 14 11.61 15.25 7.91
CA SER A 14 12.03 15.12 9.30
C SER A 14 11.97 13.67 9.81
N ASN A 15 12.53 13.46 11.00
CA ASN A 15 12.53 12.17 11.69
C ASN A 15 12.09 12.35 13.16
N PRO A 16 10.81 12.73 13.40
CA PRO A 16 10.31 13.03 14.74
C PRO A 16 10.31 11.78 15.62
N ASP A 17 10.42 11.96 16.93
CA ASP A 17 10.33 10.85 17.88
C ASP A 17 8.95 10.16 17.80
N GLY A 18 8.93 8.86 18.08
CA GLY A 18 7.70 8.07 18.06
C GLY A 18 6.75 8.50 19.18
N ARG A 19 5.44 8.43 18.93
CA ARG A 19 4.39 8.81 19.91
C ARG A 19 4.50 8.12 21.29
N PHE A 20 5.14 6.97 21.36
CA PHE A 20 5.28 6.19 22.60
C PHE A 20 6.65 6.36 23.27
N GLU A 21 7.52 7.21 22.73
CA GLU A 21 8.83 7.49 23.33
C GLU A 21 8.68 8.31 24.62
N PRO A 22 9.39 7.96 25.70
CA PRO A 22 9.32 8.67 26.97
C PRO A 22 10.06 10.02 26.94
N GLN A 23 10.93 10.22 25.94
CA GLN A 23 11.79 11.39 25.81
C GLN A 23 11.75 11.88 24.37
N THR A 24 11.69 13.21 24.20
CA THR A 24 11.85 13.87 22.90
C THR A 24 13.23 14.51 22.81
N ARG A 25 13.78 14.55 21.60
CA ARG A 25 15.10 15.15 21.33
C ARG A 25 14.93 16.32 20.38
N GLU A 26 15.47 17.47 20.78
CA GLU A 26 15.53 18.67 19.95
C GLU A 26 16.99 18.96 19.60
N TYR A 27 17.25 19.22 18.32
CA TYR A 27 18.55 19.71 17.87
C TYR A 27 18.54 21.23 17.99
N PHE A 28 19.51 21.78 18.71
CA PHE A 28 19.75 23.22 18.77
C PHE A 28 21.22 23.47 18.43
N ALA A 29 21.50 24.60 17.78
CA ALA A 29 22.87 25.03 17.54
C ALA A 29 23.50 25.45 18.87
N ASP A 30 24.65 24.90 19.22
CA ASP A 30 25.41 25.25 20.42
C ASP A 30 26.31 26.50 20.21
N GLY A 31 26.24 27.12 19.03
CA GLY A 31 26.97 28.33 18.66
C GLY A 31 28.35 28.08 18.07
N TRP A 32 28.72 26.81 17.82
CA TRP A 32 29.97 26.43 17.17
C TRP A 32 29.72 26.05 15.71
N ASP A 33 30.24 26.85 14.78
CA ASP A 33 30.23 26.52 13.36
C ASP A 33 31.32 25.47 13.09
N MET A 34 30.95 24.19 13.07
CA MET A 34 31.81 23.16 12.47
C MET A 34 31.60 23.14 10.97
N GLU A 35 32.66 22.94 10.19
CA GLU A 35 32.51 22.60 8.77
C GLU A 35 31.78 21.25 8.70
N GLU A 36 30.51 21.30 8.32
CA GLU A 36 29.68 20.10 8.28
C GLU A 36 29.90 19.38 6.95
N ASP A 37 30.75 18.35 6.98
CA ASP A 37 30.95 17.45 5.84
C ASP A 37 29.61 16.89 5.34
N ILE A 38 29.42 16.88 4.02
CA ILE A 38 28.25 16.29 3.39
C ILE A 38 28.26 14.79 3.70
N LEU A 39 27.30 14.35 4.52
CA LEU A 39 27.16 12.94 4.89
C LEU A 39 26.71 12.11 3.67
N PRO A 40 27.10 10.82 3.61
CA PRO A 40 26.72 9.93 2.51
C PRO A 40 25.20 9.79 2.41
N HIS A 41 24.70 9.26 1.30
CA HIS A 41 23.26 9.03 1.14
C HIS A 41 22.70 8.13 2.24
N LEU A 42 21.51 8.49 2.74
CA LEU A 42 20.81 7.73 3.77
C LEU A 42 20.50 6.32 3.25
N GLU A 43 21.13 5.30 3.82
CA GLU A 43 20.93 3.91 3.41
C GLU A 43 19.60 3.34 3.94
N THR A 44 19.11 2.28 3.30
CA THR A 44 17.97 1.50 3.79
C THR A 44 18.48 0.23 4.47
N PHE A 45 18.15 0.07 5.74
CA PHE A 45 18.45 -1.08 6.58
C PHE A 45 17.28 -2.07 6.60
N LEU A 46 17.61 -3.36 6.54
CA LEU A 46 16.65 -4.45 6.53
C LEU A 46 16.76 -5.25 7.82
N PHE A 47 15.62 -5.50 8.45
CA PHE A 47 15.54 -6.22 9.72
C PHE A 47 14.66 -7.47 9.55
N PRO A 48 15.15 -8.68 9.85
CA PRO A 48 14.30 -9.86 9.84
C PRO A 48 13.25 -9.77 10.95
N GLU A 49 11.98 -10.04 10.63
CA GLU A 49 10.86 -10.11 11.57
C GLU A 49 10.33 -11.54 11.64
N HIS A 50 10.50 -12.19 12.79
CA HIS A 50 9.93 -13.51 13.06
C HIS A 50 8.51 -13.37 13.61
N SER A 51 7.54 -13.52 12.71
CA SER A 51 6.12 -13.44 13.05
C SER A 51 5.56 -14.79 13.53
N LYS A 52 4.55 -14.77 14.41
CA LYS A 52 3.81 -15.99 14.81
C LYS A 52 2.69 -16.36 13.82
N SER A 53 2.15 -15.36 13.13
CA SER A 53 1.14 -15.49 12.07
C SER A 53 1.41 -14.48 10.96
N VAL A 54 0.86 -14.73 9.77
CA VAL A 54 1.09 -13.86 8.61
C VAL A 54 -0.20 -13.16 8.15
N ILE A 55 -1.35 -13.80 8.32
CA ILE A 55 -2.65 -13.23 7.96
C ILE A 55 -3.13 -12.28 9.05
N SER A 56 -3.29 -11.00 8.66
CA SER A 56 -3.94 -9.97 9.46
C SER A 56 -5.43 -9.92 9.11
N ARG A 57 -6.28 -9.73 10.13
CA ARG A 57 -7.74 -9.66 10.00
C ARG A 57 -8.26 -8.29 10.42
N ASN A 58 -9.32 -7.83 9.78
CA ASN A 58 -10.01 -6.58 10.12
C ASN A 58 -11.52 -6.74 9.97
N ASP A 59 -12.27 -5.93 10.70
CA ASP A 59 -13.74 -5.88 10.74
C ASP A 59 -14.28 -4.55 10.17
N SER A 60 -13.46 -3.85 9.37
CA SER A 60 -13.81 -2.50 8.95
C SER A 60 -14.86 -2.53 7.83
N PRO A 61 -16.01 -1.84 8.01
CA PRO A 61 -17.06 -1.81 6.99
C PRO A 61 -16.68 -1.00 5.74
N ASP A 62 -15.58 -0.23 5.81
CA ASP A 62 -15.06 0.53 4.66
C ASP A 62 -14.23 -0.31 3.69
N LEU A 63 -13.76 -1.47 4.15
CA LEU A 63 -12.87 -2.33 3.39
C LEU A 63 -13.66 -3.48 2.77
N GLY A 64 -13.50 -3.69 1.47
CA GLY A 64 -14.10 -4.83 0.76
C GLY A 64 -13.38 -6.16 1.01
N PHE A 65 -12.62 -6.28 2.10
CA PHE A 65 -11.84 -7.47 2.44
C PHE A 65 -11.65 -7.59 3.94
N GLU A 66 -11.56 -8.82 4.43
CA GLU A 66 -11.32 -9.12 5.84
C GLU A 66 -9.87 -9.54 6.12
N GLN A 67 -9.23 -10.22 5.16
CA GLN A 67 -7.90 -10.81 5.32
C GLN A 67 -6.87 -10.07 4.47
N SER A 68 -5.70 -9.82 5.05
CA SER A 68 -4.57 -9.22 4.34
C SER A 68 -3.24 -9.77 4.84
N ILE A 69 -2.23 -9.67 3.99
CA ILE A 69 -0.84 -9.95 4.34
C ILE A 69 -0.01 -8.74 3.94
N ASN A 70 0.78 -8.25 4.89
CA ASN A 70 1.84 -7.28 4.63
C ASN A 70 3.16 -8.03 4.79
N PRO A 71 3.89 -8.31 3.69
CA PRO A 71 5.19 -9.00 3.76
C PRO A 71 6.25 -8.18 4.51
N TYR A 72 6.04 -6.87 4.56
CA TYR A 72 6.95 -5.89 5.12
C TYR A 72 6.27 -4.96 6.12
N ARG A 73 7.04 -4.44 7.08
CA ARG A 73 6.68 -3.28 7.91
C ARG A 73 7.65 -2.14 7.60
N GLY A 74 7.10 -0.96 7.33
CA GLY A 74 7.85 0.10 6.63
C GLY A 74 7.73 -0.03 5.12
N CYS A 75 7.97 1.07 4.42
CA CYS A 75 7.88 1.08 2.96
C CYS A 75 8.92 2.01 2.36
N GLU A 76 9.84 1.45 1.59
CA GLU A 76 10.91 2.15 0.87
C GLU A 76 10.39 3.17 -0.14
N HIS A 77 9.13 3.08 -0.55
CA HIS A 77 8.50 4.06 -1.44
C HIS A 77 8.54 5.48 -0.88
N GLY A 78 8.52 5.63 0.45
CA GLY A 78 8.61 6.93 1.12
C GLY A 78 7.43 7.86 0.82
N CYS A 79 6.24 7.34 0.50
CA CYS A 79 5.09 8.21 0.23
C CYS A 79 4.80 9.11 1.45
N ILE A 80 4.88 10.43 1.30
CA ILE A 80 4.73 11.35 2.45
C ILE A 80 3.36 11.22 3.14
N TYR A 81 2.31 11.02 2.36
CA TYR A 81 0.93 10.88 2.81
C TYR A 81 0.60 9.48 3.40
N CYS A 82 1.57 8.56 3.49
CA CYS A 82 1.29 7.16 3.79
C CYS A 82 0.70 6.98 5.19
N TYR A 83 -0.55 6.52 5.27
CA TYR A 83 -1.23 6.25 6.55
C TYR A 83 -0.58 5.13 7.37
N ALA A 84 0.35 4.37 6.80
CA ALA A 84 1.07 3.30 7.48
C ALA A 84 2.28 3.80 8.28
N ARG A 85 2.73 5.05 8.07
CA ARG A 85 3.86 5.66 8.79
C ARG A 85 3.79 5.49 10.31
N PRO A 86 2.62 5.69 10.97
CA PRO A 86 2.50 5.50 12.42
C PRO A 86 2.78 4.07 12.92
N SER A 87 2.90 3.07 12.03
CA SER A 87 3.26 1.70 12.43
C SER A 87 4.66 1.61 13.03
N HIS A 88 5.57 2.52 12.67
CA HIS A 88 6.93 2.59 13.22
C HIS A 88 6.97 3.09 14.65
N SER A 89 6.03 3.94 15.05
CA SER A 89 5.93 4.39 16.44
C SER A 89 5.71 3.22 17.41
N TYR A 90 5.07 2.12 16.99
CA TYR A 90 4.87 0.92 17.81
C TYR A 90 6.11 0.04 17.99
N VAL A 91 7.20 0.34 17.30
CA VAL A 91 8.49 -0.37 17.41
C VAL A 91 9.61 0.59 17.78
N ASN A 92 9.28 1.69 18.47
CA ASN A 92 10.22 2.69 18.95
C ASN A 92 11.08 3.30 17.84
N LEU A 93 10.45 3.51 16.67
CA LEU A 93 11.07 4.13 15.50
C LEU A 93 10.24 5.32 15.03
N SER A 94 10.89 6.26 14.37
CA SER A 94 10.21 7.43 13.82
C SER A 94 9.24 7.06 12.69
N PRO A 95 8.04 7.65 12.64
CA PRO A 95 7.15 7.58 11.47
C PRO A 95 7.64 8.42 10.27
N GLY A 96 8.69 9.24 10.46
CA GLY A 96 9.35 10.04 9.42
C GLY A 96 10.32 9.21 8.57
N ILE A 97 11.60 9.56 8.59
CA ILE A 97 12.65 8.91 7.80
C ILE A 97 12.85 7.43 8.16
N ASP A 98 12.73 7.04 9.43
CA ASP A 98 12.90 5.64 9.84
C ASP A 98 11.86 4.72 9.16
N PHE A 99 10.63 5.19 8.88
CA PHE A 99 9.61 4.40 8.19
C PHE A 99 10.03 3.91 6.79
N GLU A 100 10.82 4.71 6.08
CA GLU A 100 11.24 4.46 4.70
C GLU A 100 12.70 4.00 4.58
N THR A 101 13.42 3.94 5.71
CA THR A 101 14.82 3.50 5.78
C THR A 101 15.06 2.32 6.69
N LYS A 102 14.20 2.02 7.66
CA LYS A 102 14.27 0.83 8.51
C LYS A 102 13.11 -0.10 8.20
N ILE A 103 13.36 -1.10 7.35
CA ILE A 103 12.32 -1.98 6.82
C ILE A 103 12.42 -3.33 7.48
N PHE A 104 11.32 -3.79 8.07
CA PHE A 104 11.23 -5.14 8.58
C PHE A 104 10.60 -6.05 7.53
N TYR A 105 11.10 -7.27 7.39
CA TYR A 105 10.58 -8.25 6.44
C TYR A 105 10.29 -9.59 7.12
N LYS A 106 9.17 -10.21 6.76
CA LYS A 106 8.73 -11.48 7.35
C LYS A 106 9.44 -12.66 6.69
N VAL A 107 10.56 -13.09 7.28
CA VAL A 107 11.40 -14.19 6.76
C VAL A 107 10.58 -15.47 6.50
N ASP A 108 9.67 -15.79 7.41
CA ASP A 108 8.89 -17.04 7.39
C ASP A 108 7.51 -16.91 6.72
N ALA A 109 7.24 -15.83 5.98
CA ALA A 109 5.87 -15.49 5.54
C ALA A 109 5.17 -16.63 4.77
N ALA A 110 5.83 -17.23 3.77
CA ALA A 110 5.27 -18.30 2.96
C ALA A 110 5.00 -19.57 3.78
N ARG A 111 5.95 -19.98 4.63
CA ARG A 111 5.82 -21.13 5.53
C ARG A 111 4.68 -20.95 6.53
N LEU A 112 4.56 -19.75 7.11
CA LEU A 112 3.47 -19.41 8.03
C LEU A 112 2.12 -19.39 7.32
N LEU A 113 2.08 -18.88 6.09
CA LEU A 113 0.88 -18.87 5.26
C LEU A 113 0.40 -20.30 4.99
N GLU A 114 1.28 -21.15 4.48
CA GLU A 114 0.96 -22.55 4.17
C GLU A 114 0.47 -23.30 5.42
N LYS A 115 1.12 -23.08 6.57
CA LYS A 115 0.68 -23.64 7.86
C LYS A 115 -0.71 -23.13 8.28
N GLU A 116 -1.02 -21.85 8.06
CA GLU A 116 -2.28 -21.25 8.48
C GLU A 116 -3.46 -21.70 7.61
N ILE A 117 -3.31 -21.71 6.27
CA ILE A 117 -4.39 -22.08 5.33
C ILE A 117 -4.76 -23.56 5.39
N ASN A 118 -3.82 -24.43 5.79
CA ASN A 118 -4.06 -25.87 5.94
C ASN A 118 -4.68 -26.26 7.29
N ARG A 119 -4.93 -25.31 8.22
CA ARG A 119 -5.63 -25.64 9.48
C ARG A 119 -7.06 -26.10 9.19
N SER A 120 -7.55 -27.10 9.93
CA SER A 120 -8.93 -27.58 9.80
C SER A 120 -9.96 -26.45 9.98
N SER A 121 -9.70 -25.53 10.91
CA SER A 121 -10.54 -24.36 11.18
C SER A 121 -10.39 -23.18 10.20
N TYR A 122 -9.48 -23.25 9.23
CA TYR A 122 -9.30 -22.17 8.26
C TYR A 122 -10.46 -22.11 7.26
N THR A 123 -11.01 -20.90 7.09
CA THR A 123 -12.02 -20.57 6.07
C THR A 123 -11.41 -19.66 5.03
N CYS A 124 -11.47 -20.09 3.76
CA CYS A 124 -10.96 -19.33 2.63
C CYS A 124 -11.74 -18.02 2.46
N LYS A 125 -11.01 -16.91 2.37
CA LYS A 125 -11.49 -15.59 1.94
C LYS A 125 -10.39 -14.94 1.11
N PRO A 126 -10.70 -14.07 0.13
CA PRO A 126 -9.66 -13.37 -0.63
C PRO A 126 -8.66 -12.66 0.28
N ILE A 127 -7.37 -12.92 0.06
CA ILE A 127 -6.28 -12.25 0.79
C ILE A 127 -5.81 -11.03 0.00
N VAL A 128 -5.74 -9.88 0.66
CA VAL A 128 -5.15 -8.67 0.09
C VAL A 128 -3.66 -8.58 0.43
N LEU A 129 -2.82 -8.53 -0.60
CA LEU A 129 -1.42 -8.10 -0.50
C LEU A 129 -1.35 -6.60 -0.80
N GLY A 130 -0.67 -5.83 0.05
CA GLY A 130 -0.54 -4.38 -0.16
C GLY A 130 -1.55 -3.50 0.55
N ALA A 131 -2.23 -4.04 1.56
CA ALA A 131 -3.22 -3.30 2.35
C ALA A 131 -2.59 -2.23 3.27
N ASN A 132 -1.31 -2.31 3.63
CA ASN A 132 -0.64 -1.33 4.50
C ASN A 132 0.71 -0.86 3.91
N THR A 133 1.54 -1.80 3.44
CA THR A 133 2.85 -1.55 2.82
C THR A 133 2.89 -2.21 1.45
N ASP A 134 3.66 -1.67 0.50
CA ASP A 134 3.65 -2.20 -0.87
C ASP A 134 4.41 -3.54 -0.92
N PRO A 135 3.80 -4.63 -1.44
CA PRO A 135 4.46 -5.92 -1.53
C PRO A 135 5.59 -5.93 -2.56
N TYR A 136 5.60 -4.98 -3.49
CA TYR A 136 6.57 -4.84 -4.57
C TYR A 136 7.51 -3.63 -4.39
N GLN A 137 7.75 -3.20 -3.15
CA GLN A 137 8.76 -2.19 -2.86
C GLN A 137 10.18 -2.65 -3.28
N PRO A 138 11.16 -1.74 -3.50
CA PRO A 138 12.48 -2.08 -4.07
C PRO A 138 13.18 -3.33 -3.51
N VAL A 139 13.14 -3.58 -2.20
CA VAL A 139 13.77 -4.75 -1.57
C VAL A 139 13.18 -6.09 -2.03
N GLU A 140 11.92 -6.11 -2.49
CA GLU A 140 11.27 -7.32 -3.01
C GLU A 140 12.00 -7.91 -4.23
N ALA A 141 12.78 -7.10 -4.97
CA ALA A 141 13.60 -7.58 -6.08
C ALA A 141 14.71 -8.55 -5.62
N LYS A 142 15.08 -8.51 -4.33
CA LYS A 142 16.10 -9.37 -3.73
C LYS A 142 15.49 -10.45 -2.84
N LEU A 143 14.46 -10.12 -2.06
CA LEU A 143 13.92 -11.01 -1.03
C LEU A 143 12.84 -11.97 -1.54
N GLU A 144 12.14 -11.62 -2.62
CA GLU A 144 11.11 -12.46 -3.26
C GLU A 144 9.98 -12.98 -2.35
N ILE A 145 9.75 -12.34 -1.19
CA ILE A 145 8.77 -12.80 -0.19
C ILE A 145 7.35 -12.77 -0.78
N THR A 146 7.03 -11.74 -1.55
CA THR A 146 5.72 -11.66 -2.23
C THR A 146 5.59 -12.78 -3.25
N ARG A 147 6.64 -13.05 -4.03
CA ARG A 147 6.64 -14.17 -5.01
C ARG A 147 6.42 -15.51 -4.32
N ASP A 148 7.08 -15.75 -3.19
CA ASP A 148 6.91 -17.00 -2.43
C ASP A 148 5.51 -17.13 -1.81
N LEU A 149 4.93 -16.03 -1.33
CA LEU A 149 3.53 -16.00 -0.92
C LEU A 149 2.59 -16.35 -2.10
N LEU A 150 2.85 -15.79 -3.29
CA LEU A 150 2.05 -16.09 -4.48
C LEU A 150 2.16 -17.55 -4.90
N LYS A 151 3.34 -18.17 -4.83
CA LYS A 151 3.50 -19.62 -5.07
C LYS A 151 2.63 -20.44 -4.12
N VAL A 152 2.62 -20.12 -2.82
CA VAL A 152 1.76 -20.81 -1.84
C VAL A 152 0.30 -20.63 -2.18
N LEU A 153 -0.15 -19.40 -2.49
CA LEU A 153 -1.55 -19.14 -2.84
C LEU A 153 -1.97 -19.87 -4.12
N ALA A 154 -1.14 -19.83 -5.17
CA ALA A 154 -1.37 -20.55 -6.43
C ALA A 154 -1.46 -22.07 -6.19
N ASN A 155 -0.56 -22.63 -5.39
CA ASN A 155 -0.53 -24.05 -5.05
C ASN A 155 -1.76 -24.54 -4.25
N HIS A 156 -2.59 -23.63 -3.75
CA HIS A 156 -3.81 -23.93 -3.00
C HIS A 156 -5.06 -23.42 -3.70
N ASN A 157 -4.94 -22.89 -4.94
CA ASN A 157 -6.01 -22.16 -5.63
C ASN A 157 -6.65 -21.07 -4.74
N HIS A 158 -5.82 -20.42 -3.91
CA HIS A 158 -6.30 -19.44 -2.96
C HIS A 158 -6.42 -18.06 -3.62
N PRO A 159 -7.58 -17.38 -3.53
CA PRO A 159 -7.78 -16.09 -4.17
C PRO A 159 -6.94 -14.98 -3.53
N VAL A 160 -6.40 -14.10 -4.37
CA VAL A 160 -5.51 -13.00 -4.01
C VAL A 160 -5.89 -11.69 -4.70
N ILE A 161 -5.79 -10.60 -3.96
CA ILE A 161 -5.92 -9.23 -4.47
C ILE A 161 -4.61 -8.52 -4.19
N ILE A 162 -4.00 -7.88 -5.18
CA ILE A 162 -2.75 -7.15 -4.98
C ILE A 162 -3.00 -5.65 -5.14
N ILE A 163 -2.51 -4.85 -4.21
CA ILE A 163 -2.45 -3.39 -4.30
C ILE A 163 -0.98 -2.98 -4.43
N THR A 164 -0.62 -2.28 -5.51
CA THR A 164 0.77 -1.83 -5.70
C THR A 164 0.89 -0.50 -6.45
N LYS A 165 2.08 0.11 -6.36
CA LYS A 165 2.55 1.29 -7.10
C LYS A 165 3.76 1.00 -7.99
N ASN A 166 4.26 -0.24 -8.02
CA ASN A 166 5.56 -0.54 -8.60
C ASN A 166 5.53 -1.58 -9.73
N ALA A 167 6.41 -1.42 -10.71
CA ALA A 167 6.52 -2.28 -11.91
C ALA A 167 7.07 -3.67 -11.64
N LEU A 168 7.63 -3.92 -10.46
CA LEU A 168 8.18 -5.22 -10.11
C LEU A 168 7.13 -6.34 -10.12
N ILE A 169 5.83 -6.00 -10.03
CA ILE A 169 4.74 -6.97 -10.24
C ILE A 169 4.80 -7.67 -11.60
N GLU A 170 5.41 -7.05 -12.63
CA GLU A 170 5.58 -7.69 -13.94
C GLU A 170 6.43 -8.96 -13.88
N ARG A 171 7.32 -9.09 -12.88
CA ARG A 171 8.12 -10.32 -12.64
C ARG A 171 7.21 -11.53 -12.38
N ASP A 172 6.10 -11.31 -11.69
CA ASP A 172 5.23 -12.38 -11.18
C ASP A 172 3.99 -12.60 -12.07
N LEU A 173 4.02 -12.10 -13.32
CA LEU A 173 2.98 -12.36 -14.33
C LEU A 173 2.81 -13.85 -14.62
N ASP A 174 3.90 -14.62 -14.58
CA ASP A 174 3.87 -16.07 -14.78
C ASP A 174 2.90 -16.78 -13.81
N ILE A 175 2.90 -16.37 -12.53
CA ILE A 175 1.99 -16.91 -11.51
C ILE A 175 0.61 -16.26 -11.62
N LEU A 176 0.55 -14.93 -11.75
CA LEU A 176 -0.69 -14.18 -11.68
C LEU A 176 -1.61 -14.44 -12.88
N SER A 177 -1.04 -14.65 -14.07
CA SER A 177 -1.82 -15.00 -15.27
C SER A 177 -2.51 -16.35 -15.12
N ASP A 178 -1.83 -17.35 -14.57
CA ASP A 178 -2.43 -18.67 -14.35
C ASP A 178 -3.52 -18.63 -13.27
N MET A 179 -3.29 -17.88 -12.18
CA MET A 179 -4.32 -17.62 -11.18
C MET A 179 -5.52 -16.86 -11.78
N ALA A 180 -5.29 -15.88 -12.66
CA ALA A 180 -6.35 -15.09 -13.28
C ALA A 180 -7.23 -15.93 -14.22
N LYS A 181 -6.69 -16.91 -14.95
CA LYS A 181 -7.48 -17.88 -15.75
C LYS A 181 -8.49 -18.64 -14.88
N LEU A 182 -8.16 -18.86 -13.61
CA LEU A 182 -9.03 -19.50 -12.63
C LEU A 182 -9.91 -18.52 -11.86
N ASN A 183 -9.90 -17.22 -12.20
CA ASN A 183 -10.57 -16.14 -11.49
C ASN A 183 -10.16 -16.05 -10.00
N LEU A 184 -8.87 -16.28 -9.73
CA LEU A 184 -8.25 -16.24 -8.40
C LEU A 184 -7.44 -14.97 -8.13
N ALA A 185 -7.05 -14.21 -9.16
CA ALA A 185 -6.21 -13.03 -9.00
C ALA A 185 -6.84 -11.78 -9.60
N LYS A 186 -6.76 -10.66 -8.88
CA LYS A 186 -7.00 -9.32 -9.43
C LYS A 186 -6.04 -8.30 -8.84
N VAL A 187 -5.77 -7.24 -9.59
CA VAL A 187 -4.75 -6.25 -9.22
C VAL A 187 -5.35 -4.84 -9.20
N ALA A 188 -4.92 -4.06 -8.22
CA ALA A 188 -5.23 -2.64 -8.09
C ALA A 188 -3.93 -1.83 -8.15
N VAL A 189 -3.77 -1.04 -9.22
CA VAL A 189 -2.58 -0.19 -9.41
C VAL A 189 -2.91 1.23 -8.95
N SER A 190 -2.12 1.77 -8.01
CA SER A 190 -2.34 3.15 -7.53
C SER A 190 -1.66 4.18 -8.42
N ILE A 191 -2.42 5.11 -8.98
CA ILE A 191 -1.92 6.26 -9.75
C ILE A 191 -2.41 7.53 -9.06
N THR A 192 -1.49 8.26 -8.47
CA THR A 192 -1.78 9.50 -7.75
C THR A 192 -1.61 10.74 -8.59
N SER A 193 -0.70 10.70 -9.56
CA SER A 193 -0.47 11.80 -10.48
C SER A 193 0.07 11.28 -11.81
N LEU A 194 -0.19 12.01 -12.89
CA LEU A 194 0.50 11.82 -14.19
C LEU A 194 1.78 12.65 -14.30
N SER A 195 2.01 13.59 -13.38
CA SER A 195 3.23 14.40 -13.31
C SER A 195 4.39 13.62 -12.69
N THR A 196 5.51 13.59 -13.41
CA THR A 196 6.74 12.96 -12.91
C THR A 196 7.36 13.79 -11.78
N ASP A 197 7.22 15.12 -11.82
CA ASP A 197 7.76 15.99 -10.78
C ASP A 197 6.97 15.87 -9.48
N LEU A 198 5.63 15.86 -9.54
CA LEU A 198 4.81 15.63 -8.35
C LEU A 198 5.08 14.24 -7.75
N LYS A 199 5.19 13.21 -8.59
CA LYS A 199 5.60 11.87 -8.15
C LYS A 199 6.97 11.91 -7.45
N ARG A 200 7.95 12.67 -7.96
CA ARG A 200 9.32 12.71 -7.41
C ARG A 200 9.33 13.24 -5.98
N ILE A 201 8.55 14.28 -5.70
CA ILE A 201 8.49 14.89 -4.36
C ILE A 201 7.52 14.15 -3.42
N MET A 202 6.49 13.50 -3.94
CA MET A 202 5.45 12.88 -3.11
C MET A 202 5.67 11.37 -2.85
N GLU A 203 6.27 10.66 -3.81
CA GLU A 203 6.41 9.20 -3.84
C GLU A 203 7.76 8.77 -4.48
N PRO A 204 8.89 9.22 -3.91
CA PRO A 204 10.17 9.28 -4.59
C PRO A 204 10.62 7.95 -5.21
N ARG A 205 10.40 6.83 -4.53
CA ARG A 205 10.91 5.50 -4.93
C ARG A 205 9.88 4.56 -5.54
N THR A 206 8.71 5.05 -5.91
CA THR A 206 7.71 4.29 -6.68
C THR A 206 8.03 4.29 -8.18
N THR A 207 7.32 3.48 -8.98
CA THR A 207 7.41 3.56 -10.45
C THR A 207 6.83 4.89 -10.97
N ALA A 208 7.42 5.44 -12.05
CA ALA A 208 6.93 6.64 -12.71
C ALA A 208 5.49 6.47 -13.26
N PRO A 209 4.69 7.54 -13.39
CA PRO A 209 3.28 7.43 -13.82
C PRO A 209 3.09 6.68 -15.14
N SER A 210 3.93 6.94 -16.15
CA SER A 210 3.89 6.24 -17.44
C SER A 210 4.19 4.73 -17.30
N GLY A 211 5.07 4.36 -16.35
CA GLY A 211 5.31 2.98 -15.99
C GLY A 211 4.09 2.33 -15.37
N ARG A 212 3.35 3.02 -14.50
CA ARG A 212 2.12 2.48 -13.90
C ARG A 212 1.02 2.24 -14.92
N LEU A 213 0.87 3.12 -15.91
CA LEU A 213 -0.05 2.91 -17.03
C LEU A 213 0.36 1.70 -17.89
N ARG A 214 1.67 1.52 -18.12
CA ARG A 214 2.18 0.32 -18.81
C ARG A 214 1.91 -0.97 -18.03
N ILE A 215 2.05 -0.96 -16.71
CA ILE A 215 1.70 -2.12 -15.86
C ILE A 215 0.22 -2.47 -16.06
N ILE A 216 -0.69 -1.48 -16.03
CA ILE A 216 -2.13 -1.73 -16.25
C ILE A 216 -2.36 -2.40 -17.61
N LYS A 217 -1.70 -1.89 -18.66
CA LYS A 217 -1.76 -2.51 -19.99
C LYS A 217 -1.24 -3.94 -19.98
N ARG A 218 -0.07 -4.20 -19.39
CA ARG A 218 0.51 -5.54 -19.32
C ARG A 218 -0.37 -6.53 -18.54
N LEU A 219 -0.90 -6.12 -17.39
CA LEU A 219 -1.78 -6.97 -16.58
C LEU A 219 -3.06 -7.34 -17.36
N THR A 220 -3.68 -6.37 -18.03
CA THR A 220 -4.93 -6.59 -18.78
C THR A 220 -4.71 -7.42 -20.04
N GLU A 221 -3.61 -7.22 -20.77
CA GLU A 221 -3.18 -8.07 -21.90
C GLU A 221 -2.95 -9.53 -21.48
N ASN A 222 -2.58 -9.75 -20.22
CA ASN A 222 -2.37 -11.06 -19.61
C ASN A 222 -3.63 -11.63 -18.91
N GLY A 223 -4.80 -11.03 -19.15
CA GLY A 223 -6.08 -11.50 -18.63
C GLY A 223 -6.33 -11.22 -17.15
N ILE A 224 -5.48 -10.43 -16.48
CA ILE A 224 -5.60 -10.12 -15.06
C ILE A 224 -6.56 -8.94 -14.87
N PRO A 225 -7.71 -9.11 -14.20
CA PRO A 225 -8.63 -8.01 -13.92
C PRO A 225 -7.93 -6.89 -13.15
N THR A 226 -7.91 -5.70 -13.74
CA THR A 226 -7.14 -4.57 -13.22
C THR A 226 -8.02 -3.38 -12.88
N ARG A 227 -7.84 -2.86 -11.66
CA ARG A 227 -8.44 -1.65 -11.13
C ARG A 227 -7.40 -0.55 -11.02
N VAL A 228 -7.78 0.70 -11.30
CA VAL A 228 -6.98 1.87 -10.93
C VAL A 228 -7.44 2.43 -9.58
N LEU A 229 -6.48 2.76 -8.71
CA LEU A 229 -6.74 3.51 -7.47
C LEU A 229 -6.18 4.92 -7.61
N VAL A 230 -7.07 5.90 -7.74
CA VAL A 230 -6.69 7.32 -7.67
C VAL A 230 -6.60 7.72 -6.20
N ALA A 231 -5.49 7.33 -5.57
CA ALA A 231 -5.39 7.33 -4.10
C ALA A 231 -3.97 7.65 -3.59
N PRO A 232 -3.79 8.75 -2.82
CA PRO A 232 -4.84 9.67 -2.37
C PRO A 232 -5.18 10.75 -3.42
N ILE A 233 -6.41 11.25 -3.33
CA ILE A 233 -6.78 12.58 -3.82
C ILE A 233 -6.42 13.61 -2.75
N ILE A 234 -5.66 14.62 -3.15
CA ILE A 234 -5.20 15.76 -2.36
C ILE A 234 -5.75 17.01 -3.04
N PRO A 235 -6.64 17.77 -2.36
CA PRO A 235 -7.26 18.95 -2.95
C PRO A 235 -6.19 19.98 -3.34
N MET A 236 -6.35 20.62 -4.50
CA MET A 236 -5.45 21.65 -5.03
C MET A 236 -4.01 21.21 -5.35
N ILE A 237 -3.74 19.91 -5.26
CA ILE A 237 -2.43 19.30 -5.57
C ILE A 237 -2.55 18.34 -6.76
N ASN A 238 -3.36 17.28 -6.63
CA ASN A 238 -3.52 16.28 -7.70
C ASN A 238 -4.98 16.01 -8.09
N ASP A 239 -5.94 16.62 -7.40
CA ASP A 239 -7.36 16.41 -7.66
C ASP A 239 -7.80 16.88 -9.05
N LEU A 240 -7.12 17.88 -9.62
CA LEU A 240 -7.29 18.33 -11.01
C LEU A 240 -6.94 17.24 -12.05
N GLU A 241 -6.17 16.22 -11.66
CA GLU A 241 -5.72 15.15 -12.56
C GLU A 241 -6.66 13.94 -12.55
N MET A 242 -7.68 13.91 -11.68
CA MET A 242 -8.56 12.75 -11.49
C MET A 242 -9.10 12.17 -12.80
N GLU A 243 -9.74 13.01 -13.62
CA GLU A 243 -10.33 12.58 -14.88
C GLU A 243 -9.26 12.13 -15.90
N LYS A 244 -8.12 12.82 -15.94
CA LYS A 244 -7.00 12.46 -16.85
C LYS A 244 -6.39 11.12 -16.46
N ILE A 245 -6.21 10.87 -15.16
CA ILE A 245 -5.73 9.57 -14.64
C ILE A 245 -6.70 8.47 -15.02
N MET A 246 -8.00 8.67 -14.77
CA MET A 246 -9.05 7.69 -15.08
C MET A 246 -9.14 7.42 -16.58
N GLN A 247 -9.07 8.47 -17.41
CA GLN A 247 -9.03 8.35 -18.86
C GLN A 247 -7.83 7.51 -19.29
N ALA A 248 -6.62 7.86 -18.84
CA ALA A 248 -5.40 7.14 -19.21
C ALA A 248 -5.42 5.68 -18.75
N ALA A 249 -5.94 5.40 -17.55
CA ALA A 249 -6.08 4.05 -17.03
C ALA A 249 -7.10 3.22 -17.83
N ALA A 250 -8.23 3.81 -18.23
CA ALA A 250 -9.21 3.15 -19.09
C ALA A 250 -8.61 2.80 -20.47
N HIS A 251 -7.88 3.73 -21.10
CA HIS A 251 -7.14 3.47 -22.35
C HIS A 251 -6.08 2.38 -22.19
N ALA A 252 -5.46 2.28 -21.01
CA ALA A 252 -4.53 1.21 -20.68
C ALA A 252 -5.22 -0.14 -20.40
N GLY A 253 -6.55 -0.21 -20.38
CA GLY A 253 -7.29 -1.47 -20.21
C GLY A 253 -7.96 -1.67 -18.85
N ALA A 254 -7.80 -0.75 -17.89
CA ALA A 254 -8.50 -0.85 -16.62
C ALA A 254 -10.03 -0.82 -16.86
N ARG A 255 -10.77 -1.64 -16.09
CA ARG A 255 -12.25 -1.69 -16.15
C ARG A 255 -12.90 -1.12 -14.90
N HIS A 256 -12.14 -1.05 -13.81
CA HIS A 256 -12.63 -0.53 -12.55
C HIS A 256 -11.74 0.60 -12.04
N ALA A 257 -12.34 1.53 -11.32
CA ALA A 257 -11.64 2.62 -10.65
C ALA A 257 -12.20 2.82 -9.25
N ASN A 258 -11.37 3.28 -8.33
CA ASN A 258 -11.79 3.88 -7.06
C ASN A 258 -10.89 5.08 -6.77
N TYR A 259 -11.36 6.00 -5.94
CA TYR A 259 -10.52 7.04 -5.35
C TYR A 259 -10.60 6.99 -3.83
N VAL A 260 -9.59 7.52 -3.16
CA VAL A 260 -9.56 7.68 -1.70
C VAL A 260 -9.07 9.08 -1.41
N LEU A 261 -9.81 9.84 -0.61
CA LEU A 261 -9.35 11.14 -0.11
C LEU A 261 -8.16 10.95 0.84
N ILE A 262 -7.22 11.89 0.84
CA ILE A 262 -6.07 11.87 1.75
C ILE A 262 -6.50 11.63 3.21
N ARG A 263 -5.69 10.81 3.89
CA ARG A 263 -5.85 10.44 5.30
C ARG A 263 -4.58 10.85 6.03
N LEU A 264 -4.74 11.64 7.08
CA LEU A 264 -3.64 12.18 7.87
C LEU A 264 -3.71 11.71 9.35
N PRO A 265 -3.68 10.40 9.62
CA PRO A 265 -3.70 9.91 10.99
C PRO A 265 -2.41 10.29 11.73
N HIS A 266 -2.54 10.67 13.00
CA HIS A 266 -1.40 10.83 13.92
C HIS A 266 -0.28 11.70 13.35
N GLU A 267 0.96 11.22 13.33
CA GLU A 267 2.16 11.98 12.93
C GLU A 267 2.17 12.34 11.44
N VAL A 268 1.37 11.64 10.62
CA VAL A 268 1.27 11.90 9.17
C VAL A 268 0.81 13.33 8.89
N LYS A 269 -0.04 13.91 9.74
CA LYS A 269 -0.55 15.28 9.54
C LYS A 269 0.55 16.34 9.67
N GLU A 270 1.50 16.16 10.59
CA GLU A 270 2.61 17.09 10.80
C GLU A 270 3.64 16.93 9.68
N LEU A 271 4.00 15.68 9.35
CA LEU A 271 4.90 15.37 8.21
C LEU A 271 4.34 15.92 6.88
N PHE A 272 3.03 15.82 6.67
CA PHE A 272 2.39 16.33 5.47
C PHE A 272 2.35 17.86 5.42
N LYS A 273 2.14 18.54 6.56
CA LYS A 273 2.21 20.00 6.64
C LYS A 273 3.63 20.51 6.35
N GLU A 274 4.65 19.86 6.90
CA GLU A 274 6.05 20.16 6.61
C GLU A 274 6.34 20.05 5.10
N TRP A 275 5.89 18.96 4.48
CA TRP A 275 6.01 18.75 3.04
C TRP A 275 5.26 19.79 2.20
N LEU A 276 4.05 20.18 2.61
CA LEU A 276 3.31 21.26 1.95
C LEU A 276 4.04 22.61 2.06
N ALA A 277 4.57 22.94 3.24
CA ALA A 277 5.32 24.17 3.44
C ALA A 277 6.57 24.24 2.55
N GLN A 278 7.26 23.11 2.37
CA GLN A 278 8.45 23.03 1.53
C GLN A 278 8.14 23.11 0.03
N HIS A 279 7.11 22.40 -0.44
CA HIS A 279 6.88 22.21 -1.88
C HIS A 279 5.76 23.07 -2.46
N PHE A 280 4.83 23.53 -1.64
CA PHE A 280 3.67 24.33 -2.03
C PHE A 280 3.35 25.45 -1.01
N PRO A 281 4.34 26.29 -0.63
CA PRO A 281 4.17 27.27 0.46
C PRO A 281 2.97 28.20 0.25
N GLU A 282 2.77 28.67 -0.98
CA GLU A 282 1.67 29.59 -1.34
C GLU A 282 0.27 28.99 -1.20
N ARG A 283 0.16 27.65 -1.21
CA ARG A 283 -1.13 26.92 -1.18
C ARG A 283 -1.30 26.04 0.06
N ALA A 284 -0.28 25.90 0.91
CA ALA A 284 -0.27 24.98 2.04
C ALA A 284 -1.48 25.15 2.96
N GLU A 285 -1.74 26.38 3.43
CA GLU A 285 -2.88 26.65 4.32
C GLU A 285 -4.22 26.44 3.62
N HIS A 286 -4.32 26.75 2.33
CA HIS A 286 -5.54 26.52 1.57
C HIS A 286 -5.85 25.02 1.41
N VAL A 287 -4.84 24.20 1.11
CA VAL A 287 -4.96 22.73 1.05
C VAL A 287 -5.43 22.19 2.41
N MET A 288 -4.80 22.62 3.50
CA MET A 288 -5.17 22.18 4.85
C MET A 288 -6.55 22.68 5.29
N SER A 289 -6.99 23.85 4.81
CA SER A 289 -8.34 24.36 5.02
C SER A 289 -9.38 23.47 4.33
N LEU A 290 -9.16 23.09 3.07
CA LEU A 290 -10.06 22.18 2.34
C LEU A 290 -10.11 20.79 2.97
N ILE A 291 -8.97 20.27 3.46
CA ILE A 291 -8.94 19.01 4.21
C ILE A 291 -9.80 19.13 5.47
N ARG A 292 -9.66 20.22 6.24
CA ARG A 292 -10.46 20.46 7.45
C ARG A 292 -11.96 20.55 7.13
N GLN A 293 -12.34 21.26 6.07
CA GLN A 293 -13.73 21.36 5.63
C GLN A 293 -14.33 20.00 5.30
N MET A 294 -13.56 19.11 4.64
CA MET A 294 -14.01 17.75 4.31
C MET A 294 -14.06 16.77 5.50
N ARG A 295 -13.76 17.25 6.71
CA ARG A 295 -13.55 16.46 7.93
C ARG A 295 -14.19 17.10 9.17
N GLY A 296 -15.20 17.95 8.98
CA GLY A 296 -15.90 18.61 10.10
C GLY A 296 -14.98 19.49 10.96
N GLY A 297 -14.00 20.16 10.33
CA GLY A 297 -13.04 21.06 10.98
C GLY A 297 -11.75 20.40 11.46
N LYS A 298 -11.64 19.06 11.40
CA LYS A 298 -10.46 18.30 11.87
C LYS A 298 -9.47 18.05 10.73
N GLU A 299 -8.19 17.85 11.05
CA GLU A 299 -7.20 17.42 10.04
C GLU A 299 -7.41 15.95 9.60
N TYR A 300 -8.02 15.13 10.47
CA TYR A 300 -8.38 13.75 10.17
C TYR A 300 -9.62 13.31 10.97
N ASP A 301 -10.46 12.51 10.32
CA ASP A 301 -11.62 11.85 10.92
C ASP A 301 -11.48 10.33 10.72
N ALA A 302 -11.51 9.59 11.83
CA ALA A 302 -11.34 8.14 11.85
C ALA A 302 -12.65 7.36 11.72
N ARG A 303 -13.81 8.03 11.75
CA ARG A 303 -15.13 7.38 11.63
C ARG A 303 -15.22 6.59 10.33
N PHE A 304 -15.78 5.38 10.43
CA PHE A 304 -16.10 4.59 9.24
C PHE A 304 -17.12 5.32 8.38
N GLY A 305 -17.10 5.06 7.08
CA GLY A 305 -17.91 5.71 6.06
C GLY A 305 -17.35 7.05 5.59
N THR A 306 -16.78 7.86 6.49
CA THR A 306 -16.29 9.21 6.17
C THR A 306 -14.79 9.24 5.92
N ARG A 307 -13.97 8.48 6.66
CA ARG A 307 -12.49 8.57 6.62
C ARG A 307 -11.85 8.42 5.23
N MET A 308 -12.47 7.71 4.29
CA MET A 308 -11.96 7.55 2.92
C MET A 308 -12.58 8.52 1.89
N ARG A 309 -13.74 9.11 2.18
CA ARG A 309 -14.53 9.88 1.22
C ARG A 309 -14.58 11.38 1.52
N GLY A 310 -14.55 11.73 2.80
CA GLY A 310 -14.84 13.08 3.29
C GLY A 310 -16.34 13.37 3.33
N GLU A 311 -16.68 14.56 3.84
CA GLU A 311 -18.03 15.13 3.88
C GLU A 311 -18.04 16.58 3.37
N GLY A 312 -19.21 17.17 3.15
CA GLY A 312 -19.34 18.56 2.68
C GLY A 312 -19.16 18.77 1.18
N GLU A 313 -19.26 20.03 0.75
CA GLU A 313 -19.39 20.42 -0.67
C GLU A 313 -18.21 20.00 -1.54
N TYR A 314 -16.98 20.15 -1.04
CA TYR A 314 -15.79 19.76 -1.81
C TYR A 314 -15.72 18.23 -2.01
N ALA A 315 -16.07 17.44 -0.98
CA ALA A 315 -16.13 15.98 -1.10
C ALA A 315 -17.25 15.55 -2.07
N ASN A 316 -18.40 16.23 -2.04
CA ASN A 316 -19.51 16.01 -2.98
C ASN A 316 -19.08 16.33 -4.42
N LEU A 317 -18.34 17.42 -4.64
CA LEU A 317 -17.77 17.76 -5.94
C LEU A 317 -16.83 16.66 -6.46
N LEU A 318 -15.88 16.20 -5.63
CA LEU A 318 -14.96 15.11 -6.00
C LEU A 318 -15.72 13.82 -6.35
N LYS A 319 -16.75 13.48 -5.57
CA LYS A 319 -17.62 12.32 -5.83
C LYS A 319 -18.35 12.45 -7.15
N ALA A 320 -18.95 13.61 -7.44
CA ALA A 320 -19.67 13.86 -8.68
C ALA A 320 -18.73 13.78 -9.89
N ARG A 321 -17.55 14.42 -9.81
CA ARG A 321 -16.50 14.34 -10.83
C ARG A 321 -16.09 12.90 -11.12
N PHE A 322 -15.80 12.12 -10.06
CA PHE A 322 -15.45 10.71 -10.19
C PHE A 322 -16.56 9.89 -10.86
N GLN A 323 -17.82 10.06 -10.45
CA GLN A 323 -18.95 9.34 -11.03
C GLN A 323 -19.18 9.68 -12.51
N LEU A 324 -19.06 10.96 -12.88
CA LEU A 324 -19.15 11.40 -14.27
C LEU A 324 -18.00 10.84 -15.10
N ALA A 325 -16.78 10.83 -14.57
CA ALA A 325 -15.62 10.23 -15.22
C ALA A 325 -15.78 8.71 -15.40
N CYS A 326 -16.36 8.00 -14.43
CA CYS A 326 -16.65 6.57 -14.58
C CYS A 326 -17.60 6.32 -15.76
N LYS A 327 -18.71 7.08 -15.84
CA LYS A 327 -19.65 7.00 -16.97
C LYS A 327 -18.97 7.33 -18.30
N ARG A 328 -18.20 8.42 -18.34
CA ARG A 328 -17.54 8.92 -19.55
C ARG A 328 -16.49 7.95 -20.09
N PHE A 329 -15.73 7.30 -19.22
CA PHE A 329 -14.61 6.42 -19.59
C PHE A 329 -14.94 4.94 -19.46
N GLN A 330 -16.23 4.59 -19.30
CA GLN A 330 -16.71 3.21 -19.17
C GLN A 330 -16.02 2.41 -18.07
N LEU A 331 -15.69 3.08 -16.95
CA LEU A 331 -15.16 2.44 -15.75
C LEU A 331 -16.31 2.10 -14.79
N ASN A 332 -16.22 0.97 -14.09
CA ASN A 332 -17.24 0.50 -13.14
C ASN A 332 -18.64 0.29 -13.76
N ILE A 333 -18.73 0.06 -15.07
CA ILE A 333 -20.02 -0.30 -15.72
C ILE A 333 -20.51 -1.64 -15.19
N GLU A 334 -19.60 -2.61 -15.13
CA GLU A 334 -19.84 -3.90 -14.50
C GLU A 334 -19.25 -3.92 -13.08
N PRO A 335 -19.89 -4.66 -12.15
CA PRO A 335 -19.29 -4.94 -10.85
C PRO A 335 -17.89 -5.54 -10.98
N SER A 336 -17.04 -5.30 -9.98
CA SER A 336 -15.72 -5.96 -9.92
C SER A 336 -15.92 -7.46 -9.81
N PRO A 337 -15.18 -8.30 -10.55
CA PRO A 337 -15.32 -9.74 -10.44
C PRO A 337 -15.05 -10.20 -8.99
N SER A 338 -15.97 -11.01 -8.47
CA SER A 338 -15.75 -11.81 -7.27
C SER A 338 -14.72 -12.88 -7.60
N LEU A 339 -13.80 -13.14 -6.66
CA LEU A 339 -12.80 -14.18 -6.86
C LEU A 339 -13.34 -15.53 -6.39
N GLU A 340 -12.95 -16.60 -7.07
CA GLU A 340 -13.41 -17.97 -6.78
C GLU A 340 -12.82 -18.48 -5.47
N ILE A 341 -13.62 -18.55 -4.42
CA ILE A 341 -13.22 -19.13 -3.13
C ILE A 341 -13.38 -20.65 -3.11
N ASP A 342 -14.31 -21.20 -3.91
CA ASP A 342 -14.67 -22.63 -3.89
C ASP A 342 -13.63 -23.54 -4.56
N LYS A 343 -12.71 -22.95 -5.34
CA LYS A 343 -11.58 -23.65 -5.93
C LYS A 343 -10.46 -23.93 -4.93
N PHE A 344 -10.50 -23.28 -3.77
CA PHE A 344 -9.50 -23.45 -2.72
C PHE A 344 -9.52 -24.89 -2.20
N TYR A 345 -8.34 -25.47 -2.02
CA TYR A 345 -8.19 -26.76 -1.39
C TYR A 345 -7.05 -26.73 -0.38
N LYS A 346 -7.25 -27.45 0.72
CA LYS A 346 -6.19 -27.76 1.67
C LYS A 346 -5.39 -28.92 1.10
N LYS A 347 -4.07 -28.88 1.19
CA LYS A 347 -3.28 -30.07 0.89
C LYS A 347 -3.57 -31.06 2.01
N GLU A 348 -3.86 -32.30 1.64
CA GLU A 348 -3.84 -33.38 2.62
C GLU A 348 -2.47 -33.34 3.29
N ASN A 349 -2.43 -33.19 4.61
CA ASN A 349 -1.24 -33.55 5.33
C ASN A 349 -1.03 -35.02 4.99
N LEU A 350 0.03 -35.34 4.25
CA LEU A 350 0.67 -36.66 4.26
C LEU A 350 1.27 -36.91 5.66
N SER A 351 0.59 -36.50 6.74
CA SER A 351 0.82 -37.06 8.05
C SER A 351 0.39 -38.51 7.91
N PHE A 352 1.37 -39.40 7.87
CA PHE A 352 1.26 -40.84 7.98
C PHE A 352 -0.16 -41.23 8.41
N LYS A 353 -0.97 -41.73 7.46
CA LYS A 353 -2.07 -42.62 7.85
C LYS A 353 -1.39 -43.64 8.75
N GLN A 354 -1.64 -43.55 10.05
CA GLN A 354 -1.25 -44.59 10.98
C GLN A 354 -1.87 -45.86 10.40
N LEU A 355 -1.04 -46.72 9.80
CA LEU A 355 -1.48 -48.02 9.33
C LEU A 355 -2.11 -48.68 10.55
N SER A 356 -3.42 -48.88 10.51
CA SER A 356 -4.12 -49.66 11.51
C SER A 356 -3.52 -51.05 11.45
N LEU A 357 -2.72 -51.40 12.45
CA LEU A 357 -2.01 -52.67 12.61
C LEU A 357 -2.96 -53.87 12.88
N TRP A 358 -4.25 -53.75 12.55
CA TRP A 358 -5.31 -54.64 13.04
C TRP A 358 -6.38 -55.00 12.00
N GLU A 359 -6.08 -54.96 10.71
CA GLU A 359 -6.90 -55.66 9.71
C GLU A 359 -6.19 -56.92 9.23
N GLU A 360 -6.01 -57.89 10.15
CA GLU A 360 -5.84 -59.31 9.82
C GLU A 360 -5.91 -60.12 11.12
N ALA A 361 -7.12 -60.56 11.47
CA ALA A 361 -7.32 -61.73 12.34
C ALA A 361 -8.77 -62.25 12.19
N TRP A 362 -8.89 -63.24 11.30
CA TRP A 362 -9.83 -64.38 11.27
C TRP A 362 -11.34 -64.13 11.19
#